data_AF-A0A930IVT5-F1
#
_entry.id   AF-A0A930IVT5-F1
#
_cell.length_a   1.000
_cell.length_b   1.000
_cell.length_c   1.000
_cell.angle_alpha   90.00
_cell.angle_beta   90.00
_cell.angle_gamma   90.00
#
_symmetry.space_group_name_H-M   'P 1'
#
loop_
_entity.id
_entity.type
_entity.pdbx_description
1 polymer ?
#
loop_
_entity_poly.entity_id
_entity_poly.type
_entity_poly.pdbx_seq_one_letter_code
_entity_poly.pdbx_strand_id
1 'polypeptide(L)'
;MKNFLDCVYRIFEKVAAIGSDKYLHLIEGLIVAFVLGRLFANVEAWAFPAITGVLLLMVAKECVDYYIRKEQFDLKDVAAGLVGAVVGVLMCLL
;
A
#
# COMPACT_ATOMS: atom_id res chain seq x y z
N MET A 1 23.61 -10.35 -32.46
CA MET A 1 22.20 -10.50 -32.04
C MET A 1 22.03 -10.92 -30.58
N LYS A 2 22.96 -11.66 -29.96
CA LYS A 2 22.93 -11.98 -28.51
C LYS A 2 23.01 -10.71 -27.61
N ASN A 3 23.92 -9.78 -27.93
CA ASN A 3 24.18 -8.59 -27.12
C ASN A 3 22.98 -7.63 -26.92
N PHE A 4 22.05 -7.53 -27.88
CA PHE A 4 20.88 -6.67 -27.74
C PHE A 4 19.82 -7.31 -26.83
N LEU A 5 19.52 -8.59 -27.07
CA LEU A 5 18.60 -9.34 -26.22
C LEU A 5 19.12 -9.43 -24.78
N ASP A 6 20.42 -9.67 -24.58
CA ASP A 6 21.01 -9.70 -23.23
C ASP A 6 20.90 -8.35 -22.51
N CYS A 7 21.03 -7.23 -23.25
CA CYS A 7 20.82 -5.90 -22.71
C CYS A 7 19.36 -5.69 -22.28
N VAL A 8 18.41 -6.09 -23.14
CA VAL A 8 16.97 -6.01 -22.86
C VAL A 8 16.58 -6.89 -21.66
N TYR A 9 17.07 -8.12 -21.58
CA TYR A 9 16.83 -9.01 -20.45
C TYR A 9 17.38 -8.45 -19.14
N ARG A 10 18.56 -7.83 -19.13
CA ARG A 10 19.10 -7.13 -17.95
C ARG A 10 18.21 -5.99 -17.46
N ILE A 11 17.55 -5.27 -18.38
CA ILE A 11 16.62 -4.21 -18.01
C ILE A 11 15.35 -4.83 -17.42
N PHE A 12 14.77 -5.84 -18.06
CA PHE A 12 13.58 -6.52 -17.54
C PHE A 12 13.84 -7.22 -16.20
N GLU A 13 15.01 -7.81 -16.00
CA GLU A 13 15.41 -8.41 -14.74
C GLU A 13 15.49 -7.36 -13.61
N LYS A 14 16.04 -6.17 -13.91
CA LYS A 14 16.04 -5.04 -12.97
C LYS A 14 14.63 -4.53 -12.66
N VAL A 15 13.74 -4.51 -13.64
CA VAL A 15 12.34 -4.10 -13.46
C VAL A 15 11.55 -5.16 -12.69
N ALA A 16 11.75 -6.44 -12.99
CA ALA A 16 11.12 -7.56 -12.27
C ALA A 16 11.65 -7.70 -10.83
N ALA A 17 12.86 -7.23 -10.56
CA ALA A 17 13.39 -7.10 -9.21
C ALA A 17 12.71 -5.98 -8.39
N ILE A 18 11.96 -5.08 -9.02
CA ILE A 18 11.12 -4.12 -8.31
C ILE A 18 9.91 -4.88 -7.77
N GLY A 19 9.92 -5.17 -6.47
CA GLY A 19 8.78 -5.79 -5.79
C GLY A 19 7.53 -4.91 -5.92
N SER A 20 6.46 -5.49 -6.50
CA SER A 20 5.19 -4.78 -6.72
C SER A 20 4.37 -4.60 -5.44
N ASP A 21 4.68 -5.37 -4.40
CA ASP A 21 3.87 -5.50 -3.19
C ASP A 21 3.63 -4.14 -2.49
N LYS A 22 4.68 -3.32 -2.41
CA LYS A 22 4.64 -1.97 -1.82
C LYS A 22 3.70 -1.03 -2.56
N TYR A 23 3.66 -1.14 -3.89
CA TYR A 23 2.76 -0.32 -4.69
C TYR A 23 1.32 -0.78 -4.55
N LEU A 24 1.10 -2.09 -4.38
CA LEU A 24 -0.22 -2.63 -4.11
C LEU A 24 -0.75 -2.13 -2.76
N HIS A 25 0.07 -2.16 -1.72
CA HIS A 25 -0.28 -1.62 -0.40
C HIS A 25 -0.55 -0.12 -0.42
N LEU A 26 0.20 0.65 -1.21
CA LEU A 26 -0.10 2.06 -1.42
C LEU A 26 -1.48 2.27 -2.06
N ILE A 27 -1.81 1.50 -3.11
CA ILE A 27 -3.13 1.60 -3.76
C ILE A 27 -4.25 1.13 -2.81
N GLU A 28 -4.02 0.05 -2.06
CA GLU A 28 -4.95 -0.47 -1.06
C GLU A 28 -5.26 0.60 0.00
N GLY A 29 -4.22 1.18 0.61
CA GLY A 29 -4.38 2.22 1.63
C GLY A 29 -5.13 3.44 1.10
N LEU A 30 -4.87 3.84 -0.15
CA LEU A 30 -5.59 4.92 -0.82
C LEU A 30 -7.07 4.60 -0.98
N ILE A 31 -7.40 3.46 -1.57
CA ILE A 31 -8.79 3.07 -1.84
C ILE A 31 -9.56 2.96 -0.53
N VAL A 32 -9.00 2.28 0.47
CA VAL A 32 -9.66 2.08 1.76
C VAL A 32 -9.88 3.40 2.47
N ALA A 33 -8.87 4.28 2.55
CA ALA A 33 -9.02 5.58 3.19
C ALA A 33 -10.02 6.49 2.45
N PHE A 34 -10.01 6.48 1.12
CA PHE A 34 -10.98 7.22 0.31
C PHE A 34 -12.41 6.74 0.59
N VAL A 35 -12.64 5.42 0.54
CA VAL A 35 -13.96 4.84 0.81
C VAL A 35 -14.42 5.16 2.24
N LEU A 36 -13.56 4.97 3.24
CA LEU A 36 -13.87 5.32 4.64
C LEU A 36 -14.17 6.81 4.78
N GLY A 37 -13.43 7.68 4.10
CA GLY A 37 -13.69 9.12 4.12
C GLY A 37 -15.04 9.50 3.52
N ARG A 38 -15.44 8.86 2.42
CA ARG A 38 -16.77 9.05 1.82
C ARG A 38 -17.89 8.52 2.72
N LEU A 39 -17.68 7.38 3.39
CA LEU A 39 -18.66 6.82 4.33
C LEU A 39 -18.81 7.67 5.58
N PHE A 40 -17.71 8.24 6.07
CA PHE A 40 -17.68 9.07 7.27
C PHE A 40 -17.79 10.56 6.99
N ALA A 41 -18.22 10.99 5.80
CA ALA A 41 -18.22 12.40 5.40
C ALA A 41 -19.00 13.34 6.35
N ASN A 42 -19.96 12.81 7.10
CA ASN A 42 -20.76 13.56 8.09
C ASN A 42 -20.25 13.44 9.54
N VAL A 43 -19.12 12.74 9.75
CA VAL A 43 -18.47 12.60 11.05
C VAL A 43 -17.41 13.67 11.18
N GLU A 44 -17.42 14.42 12.28
CA GLU A 44 -16.36 15.39 12.56
C GLU A 44 -15.01 14.66 12.63
N ALA A 45 -13.97 15.26 12.05
CA ALA A 45 -12.63 14.68 11.98
C ALA A 45 -12.55 13.27 11.35
N TRP A 46 -13.45 12.94 10.41
CA TRP A 46 -13.52 11.65 9.70
C TRP A 46 -12.19 11.12 9.12
N ALA A 47 -11.25 12.01 8.81
CA ALA A 47 -9.92 11.62 8.32
C ALA A 47 -9.14 10.78 9.35
N PHE A 48 -9.33 11.04 10.65
CA PHE A 48 -8.67 10.31 11.72
C PHE A 48 -9.06 8.82 11.76
N PRO A 49 -10.36 8.44 11.85
CA PRO A 49 -10.75 7.03 11.79
C PRO A 49 -10.46 6.39 10.43
N ALA A 50 -10.43 7.14 9.33
CA ALA A 50 -10.02 6.60 8.03
C ALA A 50 -8.54 6.16 8.01
N ILE A 51 -7.62 7.03 8.44
CA ILE A 51 -6.18 6.72 8.50
C ILE A 51 -5.90 5.65 9.55
N THR A 52 -6.52 5.76 10.73
CA THR A 52 -6.36 4.76 11.80
C THR A 52 -6.91 3.40 11.37
N GLY A 53 -8.02 3.37 10.63
CA GLY A 53 -8.57 2.14 10.05
C GLY A 53 -7.58 1.46 9.10
N VAL A 54 -6.92 2.23 8.22
CA VAL A 54 -5.86 1.69 7.35
C VAL A 54 -4.66 1.21 8.16
N LEU A 55 -4.20 1.96 9.17
CA LEU A 55 -3.11 1.53 10.04
C LEU A 55 -3.39 0.15 10.66
N LEU A 56 -4.59 -0.02 11.22
CA LEU A 56 -5.01 -1.28 11.83
C LEU A 56 -5.09 -2.41 10.81
N LEU A 57 -5.63 -2.14 9.62
CA LEU A 57 -5.70 -3.11 8.53
C LEU A 57 -4.30 -3.59 8.12
N MET A 58 -3.37 -2.66 7.92
CA MET A 58 -2.01 -2.97 7.49
C MET A 58 -1.24 -3.77 8.55
N VAL A 59 -1.33 -3.35 9.81
CA VAL A 59 -0.71 -4.10 10.93
C VAL A 59 -1.33 -5.48 11.05
N ALA A 60 -2.65 -5.62 10.90
CA ALA A 60 -3.32 -6.91 10.92
C ALA A 60 -2.89 -7.82 9.77
N LYS A 61 -2.75 -7.29 8.54
CA LYS A 61 -2.23 -8.03 7.38
C LYS A 61 -0.82 -8.55 7.66
N GLU A 62 0.09 -7.70 8.12
CA GLU A 62 1.47 -8.10 8.43
C GLU A 62 1.54 -9.09 9.62
N CYS A 63 0.62 -9.00 10.58
CA CYS A 63 0.48 -10.03 11.61
C CYS A 63 0.06 -11.38 11.03
N VAL A 64 -0.88 -11.40 10.07
CA VAL A 64 -1.27 -12.63 9.37
C VAL A 64 -0.10 -13.21 8.59
N ASP A 65 0.67 -12.38 7.88
CA ASP A 65 1.83 -12.84 7.13
C ASP A 65 2.90 -13.43 8.07
N TYR A 66 3.17 -12.77 9.19
CA TYR A 66 4.14 -13.26 10.18
C TYR A 66 3.69 -14.54 10.89
N TYR A 67 2.48 -14.56 11.46
CA TYR A 67 2.04 -15.65 12.31
C TYR A 67 1.50 -16.85 11.53
N ILE A 68 0.80 -16.62 10.42
CA ILE A 68 0.11 -17.66 9.64
C ILE A 68 0.96 -18.09 8.46
N ARG A 69 1.44 -17.13 7.64
CA ARG A 69 2.21 -17.45 6.42
C ARG A 69 3.71 -17.66 6.65
N LYS A 70 4.21 -17.33 7.85
CA LYS A 70 5.63 -17.44 8.24
C LYS A 70 6.54 -16.55 7.38
N GLU A 71 6.01 -15.45 6.88
CA GLU A 71 6.76 -14.41 6.19
C GLU A 71 7.33 -13.40 7.20
N GLN A 72 8.21 -12.49 6.76
CA GLN A 72 8.73 -11.44 7.63
C GLN A 72 7.71 -10.31 7.73
N PHE A 73 7.53 -9.75 8.92
CA PHE A 73 6.73 -8.55 9.11
C PHE A 73 7.46 -7.37 8.44
N ASP A 74 6.93 -6.82 7.34
CA ASP A 74 7.54 -5.70 6.62
C ASP A 74 6.88 -4.36 7.02
N LEU A 75 7.57 -3.60 7.86
CA LEU A 75 7.13 -2.24 8.22
C LEU A 75 7.04 -1.29 7.02
N LYS A 76 7.74 -1.59 5.91
CA LYS A 76 7.65 -0.78 4.69
C LYS A 76 6.29 -0.95 4.02
N ASP A 77 5.66 -2.11 4.17
CA ASP A 77 4.33 -2.35 3.60
C ASP A 77 3.29 -1.58 4.40
N VAL A 78 3.39 -1.61 5.74
CA VAL A 78 2.59 -0.73 6.62
C VAL A 78 2.77 0.74 6.26
N ALA A 79 4.01 1.19 6.09
CA ALA A 79 4.29 2.57 5.71
C ALA A 79 3.73 2.93 4.33
N ALA A 80 3.82 2.03 3.34
CA ALA A 80 3.25 2.23 2.01
C ALA A 80 1.72 2.38 2.08
N GLY A 81 1.04 1.53 2.86
CA GLY A 81 -0.39 1.65 3.13
C GLY A 81 -0.79 2.98 3.79
N LEU A 82 0.00 3.46 4.74
CA LEU A 82 -0.23 4.77 5.37
C LEU A 82 -0.04 5.94 4.41
N VAL A 83 0.99 5.89 3.54
CA VAL A 83 1.19 6.90 2.49
C VAL A 83 -0.02 6.89 1.55
N GLY A 84 -0.47 5.71 1.13
CA GLY A 84 -1.72 5.53 0.39
C GLY A 84 -2.91 6.19 1.08
N ALA A 85 -3.09 5.93 2.38
CA ALA A 85 -4.19 6.48 3.16
C ALA A 85 -4.20 8.01 3.19
N VAL A 86 -3.02 8.64 3.37
CA VAL A 86 -2.89 10.10 3.32
C VAL A 86 -3.32 10.62 1.95
N VAL A 87 -2.89 9.99 0.86
CA VAL A 87 -3.31 10.37 -0.49
C VAL A 87 -4.83 10.21 -0.67
N GLY A 88 -5.40 9.11 -0.20
CA GLY A 88 -6.85 8.85 -0.27
C GLY A 88 -7.69 9.88 0.49
N VAL A 89 -7.23 10.31 1.68
CA VAL A 89 -7.83 11.40 2.44
C VAL A 89 -7.73 12.72 1.68
N LEU A 90 -6.56 13.06 1.12
CA LEU A 90 -6.38 14.28 0.33
C LEU A 90 -7.34 14.32 -0.86
N MET A 91 -7.56 13.19 -1.54
CA MET A 91 -8.52 13.09 -2.64
C MET A 91 -9.99 13.32 -2.22
N CYS A 92 -10.33 13.13 -0.95
CA CYS A 92 -11.66 13.45 -0.42
C CYS A 92 -11.82 14.94 -0.04
N LEU A 93 -10.72 15.69 0.03
CA LEU A 93 -10.71 17.12 0.39
C LEU A 93 -10.64 18.05 -0.84
N LEU A 94 -10.36 17.50 -2.02
CA LEU A 94 -10.40 18.17 -3.33
C LEU A 94 -11.83 18.19 -3.89
#